data_AF-A0A954YST7-F1
#
_entry.id   AF-A0A954YST7-F1
#
_cell.length_a   1.000
_cell.length_b   1.000
_cell.length_c   1.000
_cell.angle_alpha   90.00
_cell.angle_beta   90.00
_cell.angle_gamma   90.00
#
_symmetry.space_group_name_H-M   'P 1'
#
loop_
_entity.id
_entity.type
_entity.pdbx_description
1 polymer ?
#
loop_
_entity_poly.entity_id
_entity_poly.type
_entity_poly.pdbx_seq_one_letter_code
_entity_poly.pdbx_strand_id
1 'polypeptide(L)'
;MVGAELERRGRNVVTLDVDERFASLRSFRKWDLFRPQRIETKFDVIFCDPPFFNASLSQLFKALRKLAHFDFGQKMALSYLKRREDAVLGTFAPFGLKPTGFCPAYQTVQKCERNDIEVHANFAFTGECDDNN
;
A
#
# COMPACT_ATOMS: atom_id res chain seq x y z
N MET A 1 8.90 9.80 -3.14
CA MET A 1 8.12 8.56 -3.37
C MET A 1 8.89 7.38 -2.78
N VAL A 2 8.21 6.44 -2.13
CA VAL A 2 8.84 5.28 -1.45
C VAL A 2 9.69 4.43 -2.41
N GLY A 3 9.19 4.09 -3.60
CA GLY A 3 9.93 3.27 -4.57
C GLY A 3 11.27 3.87 -5.01
N ALA A 4 11.31 5.18 -5.27
CA ALA A 4 12.54 5.89 -5.64
C ALA A 4 13.57 5.88 -4.50
N GLU A 5 13.13 6.03 -3.25
CA GLU A 5 14.04 5.98 -2.08
C GLU A 5 14.57 4.55 -1.85
N LEU A 6 13.75 3.52 -2.05
CA LEU A 6 14.19 2.13 -1.97
C LEU A 6 15.22 1.79 -3.05
N GLU A 7 14.99 2.24 -4.29
CA GLU A 7 15.95 2.08 -5.40
C GLU A 7 17.28 2.80 -5.10
N ARG A 8 17.21 4.04 -4.58
CA ARG A 8 18.40 4.81 -4.16
C ARG A 8 19.21 4.09 -3.07
N ARG A 9 18.55 3.37 -2.16
CA ARG A 9 19.18 2.54 -1.13
C ARG A 9 19.66 1.17 -1.65
N GLY A 10 19.57 0.91 -2.95
CA GLY A 10 20.00 -0.34 -3.57
C GLY A 10 19.11 -1.53 -3.23
N ARG A 11 17.87 -1.31 -2.79
CA ARG A 11 16.92 -2.40 -2.55
C ARG A 11 16.34 -2.89 -3.88
N ASN A 12 16.15 -4.21 -3.99
CA ASN A 12 15.42 -4.79 -5.11
C ASN A 12 13.93 -4.46 -4.97
N VAL A 13 13.46 -3.51 -5.76
CA VAL A 13 12.09 -2.99 -5.69
C VAL A 13 11.50 -2.94 -7.09
N VAL A 14 10.18 -3.06 -7.17
CA VAL A 14 9.40 -2.80 -8.37
C VAL A 14 8.36 -1.74 -8.01
N THR A 15 8.33 -0.64 -8.74
CA THR A 15 7.33 0.42 -8.57
C THR A 15 6.19 0.16 -9.56
N LEU A 16 4.98 -0.09 -9.06
CA LEU A 16 3.78 -0.30 -9.87
C LEU A 16 2.90 0.95 -9.78
N ASP A 17 2.75 1.68 -10.88
CA ASP A 17 1.87 2.85 -10.95
C ASP A 17 1.31 3.03 -12.37
N VAL A 18 0.23 3.79 -12.52
CA VAL A 18 -0.30 4.21 -13.82
C VAL A 18 0.43 5.44 -14.38
N ASP A 19 1.06 6.22 -13.50
CA ASP A 19 1.69 7.49 -13.82
C ASP A 19 3.08 7.31 -14.43
N GLU A 20 3.19 7.62 -15.73
CA GLU A 20 4.43 7.49 -16.49
C GLU A 20 5.49 8.52 -16.10
N ARG A 21 5.19 9.51 -15.24
CA ARG A 21 6.22 10.39 -14.66
C ARG A 21 7.27 9.61 -13.87
N PHE A 22 6.95 8.39 -13.42
CA PHE A 22 7.88 7.49 -12.75
C PHE A 22 8.70 6.60 -13.69
N ALA A 23 8.53 6.72 -15.02
CA ALA A 23 9.23 5.88 -16.00
C ALA A 23 10.77 6.03 -16.00
N SER A 24 11.31 7.08 -15.35
CA SER A 24 12.75 7.24 -15.14
C SER A 24 13.34 6.29 -14.09
N LEU A 25 12.50 5.68 -13.24
CA LEU A 25 12.93 4.69 -12.27
C LEU A 25 13.16 3.35 -12.97
N ARG A 26 14.31 2.71 -12.70
CA ARG A 26 14.61 1.40 -13.31
C ARG A 26 13.64 0.33 -12.85
N SER A 27 13.08 0.50 -11.66
CA SER A 27 12.09 -0.37 -11.05
C SER A 27 10.66 -0.18 -11.56
N PHE A 28 10.38 0.85 -12.36
CA PHE A 28 9.01 1.18 -12.76
C PHE A 28 8.41 0.16 -13.71
N ARG A 29 7.16 -0.22 -13.46
CA ARG A 29 6.29 -0.91 -14.40
C ARG A 29 4.92 -0.27 -14.38
N LYS A 30 4.42 0.10 -15.56
CA LYS A 30 3.07 0.61 -15.71
C LYS A 30 2.07 -0.48 -15.32
N TRP A 31 1.25 -0.22 -14.30
CA TRP A 31 0.25 -1.17 -13.83
C TRP A 31 -0.98 -0.45 -13.30
N ASP A 32 -2.14 -0.83 -13.82
CA ASP A 32 -3.42 -0.19 -13.50
C ASP A 32 -4.16 -0.96 -12.41
N LEU A 33 -4.29 -0.32 -11.24
CA LEU A 33 -5.04 -0.87 -10.12
C LEU A 33 -6.52 -1.13 -10.45
N PHE A 34 -7.12 -0.37 -11.36
CA PHE A 34 -8.51 -0.56 -11.81
C PHE A 34 -8.64 -1.69 -12.82
N ARG A 35 -7.57 -1.98 -13.57
CA ARG A 35 -7.48 -3.08 -14.54
C ARG A 35 -6.29 -3.98 -14.21
N PRO A 36 -6.30 -4.65 -13.04
CA PRO A 36 -5.12 -5.32 -12.53
C PRO A 36 -4.72 -6.45 -13.47
N GLN A 37 -3.50 -6.37 -13.99
CA GLN A 37 -2.88 -7.44 -14.78
C GLN A 37 -2.09 -8.35 -13.85
N ARG A 38 -1.96 -9.63 -14.25
CA ARG A 38 -1.11 -10.57 -13.51
C ARG A 38 0.34 -10.21 -13.80
N ILE A 39 1.17 -10.19 -12.77
CA ILE A 39 2.62 -10.03 -12.87
C ILE A 39 3.20 -11.35 -12.39
N GLU A 40 3.99 -12.05 -13.22
CA GLU A 40 4.53 -13.37 -12.84
C GLU A 40 5.58 -13.31 -11.71
N THR A 41 6.21 -12.15 -11.52
CA THR A 41 7.12 -11.92 -10.40
C THR A 41 6.39 -12.09 -9.07
N LYS A 42 6.93 -12.96 -8.20
CA LYS A 42 6.51 -13.06 -6.79
C LYS A 42 7.29 -12.05 -5.96
N PHE A 43 6.63 -11.42 -4.99
CA PHE A 43 7.22 -10.38 -4.15
C PHE A 43 7.38 -10.90 -2.72
N ASP A 44 8.50 -10.58 -2.08
CA ASP A 44 8.68 -10.90 -0.66
C ASP A 44 7.75 -10.06 0.24
N VAL A 45 7.44 -8.85 -0.21
CA VAL A 45 6.53 -7.91 0.45
C VAL A 45 5.82 -7.04 -0.59
N ILE A 46 4.56 -6.73 -0.34
CA ILE A 46 3.79 -5.74 -1.11
C ILE A 46 3.48 -4.53 -0.22
N PHE A 47 3.81 -3.33 -0.69
CA PHE A 47 3.37 -2.08 -0.07
C PHE A 47 2.36 -1.39 -0.99
N CYS A 48 1.22 -0.99 -0.44
CA CYS A 48 0.17 -0.31 -1.19
C CYS A 48 -0.23 0.99 -0.48
N ASP A 49 -0.14 2.09 -1.22
CA ASP A 49 -0.65 3.40 -0.83
C ASP A 49 -1.62 3.88 -1.91
N PRO A 50 -2.91 3.46 -1.85
CA PRO A 50 -3.83 3.63 -2.96
C PRO A 50 -4.48 5.02 -2.98
N PRO A 51 -5.06 5.43 -4.12
CA PRO A 51 -5.92 6.61 -4.16
C PRO A 51 -7.26 6.32 -3.47
N PHE A 52 -7.31 6.40 -2.13
CA PHE A 52 -8.42 5.98 -1.28
C PHE A 52 -9.78 6.64 -1.59
N PHE A 53 -9.80 7.81 -2.24
CA PHE A 53 -11.03 8.45 -2.71
C PHE A 53 -11.56 7.92 -4.04
N ASN A 54 -10.70 7.34 -4.87
CA ASN A 54 -11.03 6.90 -6.24
C ASN A 54 -11.10 5.37 -6.37
N ALA A 55 -10.45 4.62 -5.47
CA ALA A 55 -10.47 3.17 -5.46
C ALA A 55 -11.29 2.63 -4.28
N SER A 56 -12.35 1.87 -4.57
CA SER A 56 -13.09 1.15 -3.54
C SER A 56 -12.24 0.07 -2.89
N LEU A 57 -12.53 -0.28 -1.63
CA LEU A 57 -11.86 -1.39 -0.94
C LEU A 57 -12.03 -2.73 -1.69
N SER A 58 -13.17 -2.95 -2.33
CA SER A 58 -13.39 -4.14 -3.18
C SER A 58 -12.49 -4.19 -4.41
N GLN A 59 -12.25 -3.03 -5.05
CA GLN A 59 -11.32 -2.93 -6.18
C GLN A 59 -9.88 -3.14 -5.71
N LEU A 60 -9.50 -2.54 -4.58
CA LEU A 60 -8.18 -2.74 -3.96
C LEU A 60 -7.93 -4.21 -3.63
N PHE A 61 -8.90 -4.86 -3.00
CA PHE A 61 -8.82 -6.29 -2.69
C PHE A 61 -8.66 -7.13 -3.96
N LYS A 62 -9.45 -6.87 -5.00
CA LYS A 62 -9.34 -7.57 -6.30
C LYS A 62 -7.94 -7.42 -6.90
N ALA A 63 -7.39 -6.20 -6.87
CA ALA A 63 -6.09 -5.88 -7.43
C ALA A 63 -4.95 -6.54 -6.66
N LEU A 64 -4.95 -6.39 -5.33
CA LEU A 64 -3.93 -6.94 -4.44
C LEU A 64 -3.98 -8.47 -4.35
N ARG A 65 -5.17 -9.08 -4.39
CA ARG A 65 -5.32 -10.53 -4.50
C ARG A 65 -4.71 -11.09 -5.77
N LYS A 66 -4.86 -10.39 -6.90
CA LYS A 66 -4.24 -10.80 -8.16
C LYS A 66 -2.72 -10.64 -8.13
N LEU A 67 -2.23 -9.55 -7.52
CA LEU A 67 -0.79 -9.30 -7.35
C LEU A 67 -0.13 -10.31 -6.41
N ALA A 68 -0.84 -10.73 -5.36
CA ALA A 68 -0.44 -11.78 -4.43
C ALA A 68 -0.63 -13.20 -5.00
N HIS A 69 -1.00 -13.36 -6.27
CA HIS A 69 -1.25 -14.67 -6.91
C HIS A 69 -2.27 -15.52 -6.16
N PHE A 70 -3.25 -14.87 -5.52
CA PHE A 70 -4.24 -15.51 -4.64
C PHE A 70 -3.64 -16.20 -3.40
N ASP A 71 -2.37 -15.93 -3.07
CA ASP A 71 -1.74 -16.35 -1.83
C ASP A 71 -2.07 -15.34 -0.71
N PHE A 72 -2.92 -15.76 0.22
CA PHE A 72 -3.31 -14.95 1.36
C PHE A 72 -2.24 -14.88 2.47
N GLY A 73 -1.18 -15.68 2.38
CA GLY A 73 0.01 -15.58 3.22
C GLY A 73 1.03 -14.53 2.75
N GLN A 74 0.80 -13.91 1.58
CA GLN A 74 1.65 -12.85 1.03
C GLN A 74 1.81 -11.72 2.05
N LYS A 75 3.05 -11.39 2.40
CA LYS A 75 3.34 -10.25 3.28
C LYS A 75 2.93 -8.95 2.60
N MET A 76 2.12 -8.16 3.29
CA MET A 76 1.51 -6.95 2.75
C MET A 76 1.39 -5.87 3.82
N ALA A 77 1.62 -4.62 3.39
CA ALA A 77 1.31 -3.42 4.14
C ALA A 77 0.41 -2.51 3.28
N LEU A 78 -0.68 -2.02 3.87
CA LEU A 78 -1.64 -1.11 3.25
C LEU A 78 -1.73 0.17 4.08
N SER A 79 -1.38 1.29 3.45
CA SER A 79 -1.66 2.63 3.96
C SER A 79 -3.11 2.98 3.64
N TYR A 80 -3.91 3.35 4.65
CA TYR A 80 -5.30 3.75 4.44
C TYR A 80 -5.80 4.70 5.52
N LEU A 81 -6.93 5.37 5.26
CA LEU A 81 -7.57 6.29 6.20
C LEU A 81 -7.93 5.59 7.51
N LYS A 82 -7.48 6.13 8.65
CA LYS A 82 -7.72 5.58 9.99
C LYS A 82 -9.20 5.42 10.31
N ARG A 83 -10.03 6.43 9.95
CA ARG A 83 -11.50 6.40 10.10
C ARG A 83 -12.22 5.29 9.30
N ARG A 84 -11.50 4.53 8.47
CA ARG A 84 -12.01 3.43 7.64
C ARG A 84 -11.44 2.07 8.07
N GLU A 85 -10.75 2.01 9.21
CA GLU A 85 -10.08 0.81 9.73
C GLU A 85 -10.98 -0.42 9.71
N ASP A 86 -12.17 -0.39 10.33
CA ASP A 86 -13.08 -1.54 10.35
C ASP A 86 -13.40 -2.10 8.96
N ALA A 87 -13.58 -1.20 7.98
CA ALA A 87 -13.85 -1.60 6.60
C ALA A 87 -12.61 -2.21 5.94
N VAL A 88 -11.41 -1.71 6.24
CA VAL A 88 -10.13 -2.29 5.81
C VAL A 88 -9.96 -3.68 6.39
N LEU A 89 -10.08 -3.82 7.72
CA LEU A 89 -9.92 -5.09 8.43
C LEU A 89 -10.94 -6.12 7.95
N GLY A 90 -12.20 -5.72 7.77
CA GLY A 90 -13.24 -6.60 7.22
C GLY A 90 -12.96 -7.05 5.78
N THR A 91 -12.54 -6.12 4.91
CA THR A 91 -12.26 -6.44 3.50
C THR A 91 -11.01 -7.30 3.33
N PHE A 92 -9.98 -7.02 4.12
CA PHE A 92 -8.68 -7.69 4.05
C PHE A 92 -8.50 -8.79 5.10
N ALA A 93 -9.58 -9.22 5.77
CA ALA A 93 -9.57 -10.34 6.71
C ALA A 93 -8.87 -11.60 6.17
N PRO A 94 -9.03 -12.00 4.87
CA PRO A 94 -8.29 -13.13 4.32
C PRO A 94 -6.77 -12.99 4.40
N PHE A 95 -6.23 -11.77 4.26
CA PHE A 95 -4.78 -11.50 4.35
C PHE A 95 -4.28 -11.35 5.80
N GLY A 96 -5.19 -11.26 6.78
CA GLY A 96 -4.84 -11.08 8.18
C GLY A 96 -4.16 -9.76 8.51
N LEU A 97 -4.50 -8.67 7.80
CA LEU A 97 -3.97 -7.34 8.11
C LEU A 97 -4.41 -6.90 9.51
N LYS A 98 -3.50 -6.21 10.22
CA LYS A 98 -3.75 -5.61 11.53
C LYS A 98 -3.20 -4.18 11.55
N PRO A 99 -3.79 -3.26 12.35
CA PRO A 99 -3.18 -1.97 12.58
C PRO A 99 -1.76 -2.14 13.11
N THR A 100 -0.86 -1.28 12.65
CA THR A 100 0.56 -1.34 13.05
C THR A 100 0.90 -0.29 14.11
N GLY A 101 0.02 0.69 14.33
CA GLY A 101 0.35 1.88 15.10
C GLY A 101 1.24 2.87 14.35
N PHE A 102 1.67 2.59 13.12
CA PHE A 102 2.45 3.54 12.33
C PHE A 102 1.55 4.47 11.51
N CYS A 103 1.65 5.77 11.77
CA CYS A 103 0.72 6.79 11.29
C CYS A 103 1.44 7.83 10.40
N PRO A 104 1.76 7.52 9.14
CA PRO A 104 2.47 8.44 8.27
C PRO A 104 1.61 9.64 7.88
N ALA A 105 2.24 10.81 7.74
CA ALA A 105 1.61 12.00 7.19
C ALA A 105 2.02 12.23 5.73
N TYR A 106 1.06 12.60 4.88
CA TYR A 106 1.39 13.11 3.55
C TYR A 106 2.02 14.50 3.64
N GLN A 107 3.01 14.76 2.78
CA GLN A 107 3.70 16.06 2.73
C GLN A 107 2.82 17.18 2.17
N THR A 108 1.87 16.85 1.29
CA THR A 108 1.13 17.82 0.46
C THR A 108 -0.36 17.86 0.73
N VAL A 109 -0.89 16.99 1.60
CA VAL A 109 -2.32 16.96 1.95
C VAL A 109 -2.52 17.77 3.22
N GLN A 110 -3.62 18.54 3.28
CA GLN A 110 -3.98 19.28 4.49
C GLN A 110 -4.07 18.32 5.68
N LYS A 111 -3.33 18.64 6.75
CA LYS A 111 -3.42 17.94 8.03
C LYS A 111 -4.79 18.21 8.65
N CYS A 112 -5.62 17.18 8.70
CA CYS A 112 -6.85 17.15 9.47
C CYS A 112 -7.19 15.69 9.78
N GLU A 113 -7.91 15.45 10.86
CA GLU A 113 -8.27 14.09 11.33
C GLU A 113 -8.90 13.22 10.24
N ARG A 114 -9.64 13.85 9.31
CA ARG A 114 -10.29 13.17 8.19
C ARG A 114 -9.29 12.48 7.23
N ASN A 115 -8.05 12.98 7.21
CA ASN A 115 -6.96 12.54 6.37
C ASN A 115 -5.89 11.76 7.15
N ASP A 116 -6.13 11.46 8.44
CA ASP A 116 -5.23 10.60 9.21
C ASP A 116 -5.18 9.21 8.59
N ILE A 117 -3.96 8.68 8.51
CA ILE A 117 -3.64 7.44 7.84
C ILE A 117 -2.92 6.55 8.82
N GLU A 118 -3.23 5.26 8.72
CA GLU A 118 -2.53 4.24 9.45
C GLU A 118 -2.11 3.13 8.49
N VAL A 119 -0.92 2.59 8.71
CA VAL A 119 -0.46 1.39 8.00
C VAL A 119 -1.02 0.15 8.68
N HIS A 120 -1.58 -0.75 7.86
CA HIS A 120 -2.09 -2.05 8.27
C HIS A 120 -1.24 -3.14 7.63
N ALA A 121 -0.72 -4.09 8.40
CA ALA A 121 0.17 -5.14 7.89
C ALA A 121 -0.12 -6.52 8.49
N ASN A 122 0.30 -7.58 7.80
CA ASN A 122 0.26 -8.97 8.30
C ASN A 122 1.65 -9.51 8.70
N PHE A 123 2.62 -8.62 8.87
CA PHE A 123 3.96 -8.93 9.35
C PHE A 123 4.37 -7.89 10.41
N ALA A 124 5.42 -8.19 11.18
CA ALA A 124 5.95 -7.24 12.15
C ALA A 124 6.40 -5.96 11.44
N PHE A 125 5.69 -4.87 11.71
CA PHE A 125 5.93 -3.56 11.14
C PHE A 125 6.32 -2.63 12.28
N THR A 126 7.51 -2.05 12.22
CA THR A 126 7.98 -1.12 13.25
C THR A 126 7.82 0.31 12.76
N GLY A 127 7.13 1.11 13.58
CA GLY A 127 6.94 2.54 13.40
C GLY A 127 5.99 3.04 14.49
N GLU A 128 6.32 4.15 15.13
CA GLU A 128 5.51 4.73 16.20
C GLU A 128 4.60 5.81 15.62
N CYS A 129 3.38 5.91 16.15
CA CYS A 129 2.48 7.03 15.96
C CYS A 129 3.04 8.16 16.86
N ASP A 130 3.37 9.33 16.31
CA ASP A 130 3.66 10.48 17.17
C ASP A 130 2.33 10.96 17.77
N ASP A 131 2.15 10.77 19.09
CA ASP A 131 0.96 11.22 19.85
C ASP A 131 0.88 12.76 20.02
N ASN A 132 1.69 13.53 19.29
CA ASN A 132 1.71 14.99 19.37
C ASN A 132 1.01 15.61 18.17
N ASN A 133 -0.31 15.74 18.25
CA ASN A 133 -1.06 16.74 17.50
C ASN A 133 -1.94 17.57 18.45
#